data_AF-A0A2N5ZJ72-F1
#
_entry.id   AF-A0A2N5ZJ72-F1
#
_cell.length_a   1.000
_cell.length_b   1.000
_cell.length_c   1.000
_cell.angle_alpha   90.00
_cell.angle_beta   90.00
_cell.angle_gamma   90.00
#
_symmetry.space_group_name_H-M   'P 1'
#
loop_
_entity.id
_entity.type
_entity.pdbx_description
1 polymer ?
#
loop_
_entity_poly.entity_id
_entity_poly.type
_entity_poly.pdbx_seq_one_letter_code
_entity_poly.pdbx_strand_id
1 'polypeptide(L)'
;LASIFELGISAWFIMKGRHKLMAKRSIIVAAVFGLITSLFLVMTGDGSAYHVTQKQPMKLAAMEGLYEGQESAGLVAVGMLTPGKEYDDDTDPYVFKIEIPKLLSLLGYRDANAFVPGVKDLVEGYEYTNKDGKVFKDISVEEKIKKGKTAIGALADFRNAQEAGDDAAAETYRATLEENFKYFGYGYLNDPKSVIPNVPLTFYSFHIMVALGFLFILIFVMSIFFVYKDSLEKRKWFLWVMLLSIPLAYIASQAGWIVAELGRQPWVIQDVLPTVAAVSQIDASSVQITFWLFAVIFTGLAIAEIKILLRQIKIGPKDLEGGK
;
A
#
# COMPACT_ATOMS: atom_id res chain seq x y z
N LEU A 1 2.18 6.44 -14.45
CA LEU A 1 2.67 5.40 -15.38
C LEU A 1 2.80 5.94 -16.82
N ALA A 2 1.70 6.34 -17.48
CA ALA A 2 1.71 6.76 -18.89
C ALA A 2 2.71 7.89 -19.21
N SER A 3 2.75 8.96 -18.40
CA SER A 3 3.73 10.05 -18.59
C SER A 3 5.18 9.60 -18.51
N ILE A 4 5.48 8.68 -17.59
CA ILE A 4 6.84 8.11 -17.45
C ILE A 4 7.18 7.22 -18.65
N PHE A 5 6.20 6.45 -19.14
CA PHE A 5 6.36 5.66 -20.35
C PHE A 5 6.69 6.55 -21.55
N GLU A 6 5.89 7.59 -21.79
CA GLU A 6 6.12 8.53 -22.90
C GLU A 6 7.46 9.26 -22.80
N LEU A 7 7.88 9.66 -21.58
CA LEU A 7 9.20 10.23 -21.34
C LEU A 7 10.32 9.26 -21.71
N GLY A 8 10.25 8.01 -21.24
CA GLY A 8 11.29 7.03 -21.49
C GLY A 8 11.41 6.64 -22.96
N ILE A 9 10.29 6.49 -23.67
CA ILE A 9 10.31 6.22 -25.12
C ILE A 9 10.82 7.42 -25.92
N SER A 10 10.39 8.63 -25.58
CA SER A 10 10.89 9.85 -26.23
C SER A 10 12.38 10.06 -25.97
N ALA A 11 12.86 9.78 -24.76
CA ALA A 11 14.27 9.81 -24.43
C ALA A 11 15.07 8.80 -25.27
N TRP A 12 14.53 7.60 -25.47
CA TRP A 12 15.14 6.59 -26.34
C TRP A 12 15.24 7.05 -27.80
N PHE A 13 14.21 7.68 -28.35
CA PHE A 13 14.28 8.26 -29.70
C PHE A 13 15.38 9.32 -29.83
N ILE A 14 15.49 10.22 -28.85
CA ILE A 14 16.57 11.23 -28.82
C ILE A 14 17.95 10.56 -28.74
N MET A 15 18.12 9.54 -27.89
CA MET A 15 19.37 8.78 -27.78
C MET A 15 19.77 8.08 -29.09
N LYS A 16 18.79 7.64 -29.88
CA LYS A 16 19.00 7.04 -31.20
C LYS A 16 19.10 8.07 -32.33
N GLY A 17 18.97 9.36 -32.04
CA GLY A 17 19.00 10.41 -33.05
C GLY A 17 17.80 10.41 -34.00
N ARG A 18 16.68 9.80 -33.62
CA ARG A 18 15.47 9.65 -34.46
C ARG A 18 14.34 10.55 -33.93
N HIS A 19 13.47 11.03 -34.84
CA HIS A 19 12.23 11.76 -34.53
C HIS A 19 12.38 12.84 -33.43
N LYS A 20 13.51 13.57 -33.42
CA LYS A 20 13.91 14.44 -32.28
C LYS A 20 12.88 15.53 -31.96
N LEU A 21 12.31 16.16 -32.97
CA LEU A 21 11.34 17.25 -32.79
C LEU A 21 10.06 16.73 -32.12
N MET A 22 9.55 15.59 -32.60
CA MET A 22 8.39 14.92 -32.01
C MET A 22 8.69 14.48 -30.57
N ALA A 23 9.82 13.81 -30.34
CA ALA A 23 10.23 13.36 -29.00
C ALA A 23 10.36 14.52 -28.00
N LYS A 24 10.96 15.66 -28.38
CA LYS A 24 11.04 16.84 -27.50
C LYS A 24 9.64 17.38 -27.14
N ARG A 25 8.73 17.47 -28.12
CA ARG A 25 7.35 17.93 -27.87
C ARG A 25 6.58 16.97 -26.96
N SER A 26 6.69 15.67 -27.22
CA SER A 26 6.15 14.61 -26.37
C SER A 26 6.66 14.72 -24.93
N ILE A 27 7.96 14.94 -24.73
CA ILE A 27 8.57 15.09 -23.40
C ILE A 27 7.94 16.24 -22.62
N ILE A 28 7.69 17.39 -23.25
CA ILE A 28 7.07 18.54 -22.58
C ILE A 28 5.66 18.16 -22.11
N VAL A 29 4.84 17.62 -23.02
CA VAL A 29 3.45 17.26 -22.70
C VAL A 29 3.41 16.21 -21.59
N ALA A 30 4.21 15.16 -21.72
CA ALA A 30 4.30 14.10 -20.72
C ALA A 30 4.78 14.62 -19.37
N ALA A 31 5.79 15.49 -19.35
CA ALA A 31 6.35 16.04 -18.11
C ALA A 31 5.39 16.99 -17.40
N VAL A 32 4.72 17.89 -18.13
CA VAL A 32 3.74 18.82 -17.53
C VAL A 32 2.54 18.05 -16.99
N PHE A 33 1.96 17.16 -17.79
CA PHE A 33 0.83 16.34 -17.35
C PHE A 33 1.22 15.41 -16.19
N GLY A 34 2.40 14.79 -16.27
CA GLY A 34 2.97 13.95 -15.22
C GLY A 34 3.20 14.70 -13.91
N LEU A 35 3.73 15.92 -13.98
CA LEU A 35 3.93 16.76 -12.80
C LEU A 35 2.60 17.12 -12.14
N ILE A 36 1.62 17.60 -12.90
CA ILE A 36 0.31 17.97 -12.34
C ILE A 36 -0.34 16.75 -11.69
N THR A 37 -0.41 15.62 -12.40
CA THR A 37 -1.04 14.39 -11.87
C THR A 37 -0.31 13.82 -10.67
N SER A 38 1.03 13.87 -10.63
CA SER A 38 1.80 13.40 -9.47
C SER A 38 1.60 14.28 -8.23
N LEU A 39 1.45 15.60 -8.38
CA LEU A 39 1.10 16.48 -7.26
C LEU A 39 -0.30 16.15 -6.71
N PHE A 40 -1.28 15.91 -7.58
CA PHE A 40 -2.59 15.42 -7.16
C PHE A 40 -2.51 14.08 -6.42
N LEU A 41 -1.69 13.14 -6.90
CA LEU A 41 -1.48 11.85 -6.24
C LEU A 41 -0.86 11.98 -4.85
N VAL A 42 0.07 12.92 -4.64
CA VAL A 42 0.62 13.19 -3.30
C VAL A 42 -0.47 13.71 -2.36
N MET A 43 -1.31 14.63 -2.83
CA MET A 43 -2.41 15.18 -2.04
C MET A 43 -3.46 14.12 -1.67
N THR A 44 -3.88 13.29 -2.63
CA THR A 44 -4.84 12.21 -2.36
C THR A 44 -4.22 11.07 -1.55
N GLY A 45 -2.91 10.85 -1.70
CA GLY A 45 -2.13 9.91 -0.90
C GLY A 45 -2.11 10.27 0.58
N ASP A 46 -1.85 11.54 0.92
CA ASP A 46 -1.92 12.03 2.31
C ASP A 46 -3.31 11.81 2.93
N GLY A 47 -4.38 12.16 2.19
CA GLY A 47 -5.76 11.89 2.64
C GLY A 47 -6.03 10.40 2.88
N SER A 48 -5.49 9.54 2.01
CA SER A 48 -5.62 8.08 2.16
C SER A 48 -4.85 7.56 3.37
N ALA A 49 -3.62 8.06 3.62
CA ALA A 49 -2.82 7.70 4.79
C ALA A 49 -3.50 8.10 6.11
N TYR A 50 -4.14 9.27 6.14
CA TYR A 50 -4.98 9.69 7.25
C TYR A 50 -6.13 8.70 7.49
N HIS A 51 -6.85 8.29 6.45
CA HIS A 51 -7.92 7.28 6.60
C HIS A 51 -7.41 5.91 7.05
N VAL A 52 -6.24 5.48 6.57
CA VAL A 52 -5.58 4.25 7.05
C VAL A 52 -5.28 4.35 8.54
N THR A 53 -4.77 5.48 9.01
CA THR A 53 -4.48 5.70 10.44
C THR A 53 -5.73 5.51 11.31
N GLN A 54 -6.87 6.05 10.87
CA GLN A 54 -8.11 6.01 11.65
C GLN A 54 -8.85 4.66 11.58
N LYS A 55 -8.68 3.89 10.50
CA LYS A 55 -9.46 2.66 10.24
C LYS A 55 -8.64 1.38 10.29
N GLN A 56 -7.33 1.47 10.09
CA GLN A 56 -6.40 0.35 10.01
C GLN A 56 -5.06 0.73 10.68
N PRO A 57 -5.06 1.02 12.00
CA PRO A 57 -3.85 1.46 12.69
C PRO A 57 -2.72 0.43 12.62
N MET A 58 -3.03 -0.87 12.59
CA MET A 58 -2.03 -1.95 12.42
C MET A 58 -1.27 -1.82 11.10
N LYS A 59 -1.96 -1.40 10.04
CA LYS A 59 -1.36 -1.19 8.72
C LYS A 59 -0.40 0.00 8.74
N LEU A 60 -0.77 1.10 9.41
CA LEU A 60 0.13 2.25 9.59
C LEU A 60 1.37 1.84 10.38
N ALA A 61 1.19 1.15 11.50
CA ALA A 61 2.30 0.66 12.32
C ALA A 61 3.25 -0.22 11.50
N ALA A 62 2.71 -1.09 10.64
CA ALA A 62 3.51 -1.92 9.74
C ALA A 62 4.19 -1.14 8.60
N MET A 63 3.56 -0.10 8.04
CA MET A 63 4.16 0.78 7.02
C MET A 63 5.37 1.54 7.56
N GLU A 64 5.28 2.00 8.80
CA GLU A 64 6.33 2.78 9.46
C GLU A 64 7.35 1.92 10.19
N GLY A 65 7.05 0.65 10.46
CA GLY A 65 7.89 -0.22 11.29
C GLY A 65 7.81 0.16 12.78
N LEU A 66 6.69 0.72 13.21
CA LEU A 66 6.47 1.18 14.58
C LEU A 66 6.01 0.02 15.47
N TYR A 67 6.94 -0.60 16.19
CA TYR A 67 6.64 -1.72 17.08
C TYR A 67 6.08 -1.29 18.42
N GLU A 68 6.65 -0.25 19.02
CA GLU A 68 6.17 0.35 20.26
C GLU A 68 5.59 1.74 19.97
N GLY A 69 4.45 2.03 20.55
CA GLY A 69 3.77 3.30 20.38
C GLY A 69 4.48 4.42 21.11
N GLN A 70 4.38 5.60 20.53
CA GLN A 70 5.06 6.78 21.06
C GLN A 70 4.26 8.05 20.76
N GLU A 71 4.38 9.02 21.66
CA GLU A 71 3.96 10.38 21.39
C GLU A 71 4.89 11.04 20.37
N SER A 72 4.36 11.96 19.58
CA SER A 72 5.18 12.77 18.68
C SER A 72 6.04 11.93 17.71
N ALA A 73 5.49 10.81 17.25
CA ALA A 73 6.15 9.83 16.42
C ALA A 73 6.75 10.47 15.15
N GLY A 74 8.00 10.11 14.86
CA GLY A 74 8.69 10.49 13.64
C GLY A 74 8.21 9.65 12.44
N LEU A 75 8.23 10.24 11.25
CA LEU A 75 8.07 9.50 9.99
C LEU A 75 9.43 8.93 9.58
N VAL A 76 9.51 7.63 9.30
CA VAL A 76 10.77 7.06 8.82
C VAL A 76 10.97 7.45 7.36
N ALA A 77 12.01 8.24 7.07
CA ALA A 77 12.34 8.62 5.70
C ALA A 77 13.16 7.53 5.01
N VAL A 78 14.12 6.95 5.73
CA VAL A 78 14.95 5.84 5.29
C VAL A 78 15.28 4.98 6.50
N GLY A 79 15.09 3.67 6.40
CA GLY A 79 15.47 2.74 7.47
C GLY A 79 15.68 1.33 6.96
N MET A 80 16.40 0.54 7.75
CA MET A 80 16.54 -0.90 7.57
C MET A 80 16.07 -1.59 8.83
N LEU A 81 15.05 -2.44 8.69
CA LEU A 81 14.51 -3.22 9.81
C LEU A 81 15.47 -4.35 10.18
N THR A 82 15.52 -4.66 11.48
CA THR A 82 16.26 -5.79 12.02
C THR A 82 15.65 -7.11 11.51
N PRO A 83 16.42 -7.94 10.80
CA PRO A 83 15.90 -9.22 10.29
C PRO A 83 15.45 -10.14 11.43
N GLY A 84 14.25 -10.71 11.30
CA GLY A 84 13.72 -11.66 12.30
C GLY A 84 13.09 -11.01 13.53
N LYS A 85 12.97 -9.67 13.58
CA LYS A 85 12.26 -8.94 14.64
C LYS A 85 10.80 -9.43 14.79
N GLU A 86 10.47 -9.94 15.95
CA GLU A 86 9.11 -10.21 16.40
C GLU A 86 8.55 -9.00 17.17
N TYR A 87 7.23 -8.93 17.36
CA TYR A 87 6.62 -7.77 18.00
C TYR A 87 6.82 -7.71 19.52
N ASP A 88 7.03 -8.86 20.14
CA ASP A 88 7.15 -9.07 21.59
C ASP A 88 8.60 -9.25 22.05
N ASP A 89 9.58 -9.21 21.15
CA ASP A 89 10.99 -9.26 21.53
C ASP A 89 11.55 -7.86 21.91
N ASP A 90 12.63 -7.84 22.71
CA ASP A 90 13.29 -6.60 23.16
C ASP A 90 14.38 -6.09 22.18
N THR A 91 14.47 -6.65 20.98
CA THR A 91 15.48 -6.24 19.99
C THR A 91 15.07 -4.92 19.33
N ASP A 92 16.07 -4.07 19.03
CA ASP A 92 15.81 -2.82 18.32
C ASP A 92 15.18 -3.13 16.95
N PRO A 93 14.02 -2.54 16.62
CA PRO A 93 13.39 -2.73 15.31
C PRO A 93 14.24 -2.32 14.12
N TYR A 94 15.26 -1.45 14.30
CA TYR A 94 16.07 -0.93 13.21
C TYR A 94 17.56 -1.23 13.39
N VAL A 95 18.18 -1.65 12.29
CA VAL A 95 19.65 -1.62 12.14
C VAL A 95 20.13 -0.18 12.01
N PHE A 96 19.37 0.63 11.27
CA PHE A 96 19.51 2.08 11.22
C PHE A 96 18.20 2.73 10.80
N LYS A 97 17.96 3.96 11.26
CA LYS A 97 16.81 4.78 10.85
C LYS A 97 17.17 6.25 10.73
N ILE A 98 16.59 6.90 9.73
CA ILE A 98 16.57 8.34 9.56
C ILE A 98 15.10 8.73 9.57
N GLU A 99 14.68 9.41 10.63
CA GLU A 99 13.29 9.83 10.83
C GLU A 99 13.16 11.37 10.81
N ILE A 100 12.00 11.84 10.36
CA ILE A 100 11.61 13.24 10.43
C ILE A 100 10.74 13.39 11.68
N PRO A 101 11.21 14.07 12.75
CA PRO A 101 10.50 14.13 14.02
C PRO A 101 9.08 14.66 13.88
N LYS A 102 8.13 14.09 14.64
CA LYS A 102 6.72 14.49 14.72
C LYS A 102 5.89 14.37 13.44
N LEU A 103 6.51 14.05 12.30
CA LEU A 103 5.82 14.07 11.01
C LEU A 103 4.76 12.97 10.91
N LEU A 104 5.01 11.78 11.47
CA LEU A 104 4.03 10.70 11.45
C LEU A 104 2.78 11.05 12.28
N SER A 105 2.96 11.57 13.49
CA SER A 105 1.83 12.06 14.31
C SER A 105 1.05 13.16 13.58
N LEU A 106 1.75 14.11 12.96
CA LEU A 106 1.11 15.20 12.21
C LEU A 106 0.30 14.69 11.00
N LEU A 107 0.83 13.76 10.21
CA LEU A 107 0.13 13.26 9.02
C LEU A 107 -1.02 12.31 9.40
N GLY A 108 -0.81 11.42 10.36
CA GLY A 108 -1.79 10.41 10.76
C GLY A 108 -2.96 10.94 11.60
N TYR A 109 -2.70 11.91 12.47
CA TYR A 109 -3.68 12.42 13.45
C TYR A 109 -3.95 13.92 13.34
N ARG A 110 -3.27 14.64 12.43
CA ARG A 110 -3.34 16.11 12.32
C ARG A 110 -2.91 16.85 13.59
N ASP A 111 -2.14 16.19 14.44
CA ASP A 111 -1.54 16.74 15.66
C ASP A 111 -0.12 16.18 15.81
N ALA A 112 0.86 17.08 15.84
CA ALA A 112 2.28 16.75 15.97
C ALA A 112 2.65 16.09 17.31
N ASN A 113 1.77 16.14 18.31
CA ASN A 113 1.99 15.52 19.62
C ASN A 113 1.08 14.30 19.87
N ALA A 114 0.30 13.86 18.87
CA ALA A 114 -0.55 12.70 19.03
C ALA A 114 0.27 11.42 19.30
N PHE A 115 -0.29 10.56 20.15
CA PHE A 115 0.18 9.20 20.34
C PHE A 115 -0.18 8.34 19.13
N VAL A 116 0.83 7.69 18.57
CA VAL A 116 0.66 6.71 17.49
C VAL A 116 0.87 5.33 18.09
N PRO A 117 -0.14 4.45 18.09
CA PRO A 117 -0.01 3.11 18.64
C PRO A 117 0.91 2.25 17.75
N GLY A 118 1.81 1.51 18.38
CA GLY A 118 2.68 0.56 17.71
C GLY A 118 2.04 -0.82 17.56
N VAL A 119 2.73 -1.75 16.91
CA VAL A 119 2.27 -3.15 16.75
C VAL A 119 1.97 -3.78 18.11
N LYS A 120 2.83 -3.60 19.11
CA LYS A 120 2.66 -4.17 20.46
C LYS A 120 1.42 -3.64 21.16
N ASP A 121 1.20 -2.32 21.14
CA ASP A 121 0.00 -1.68 21.72
C ASP A 121 -1.29 -2.20 21.09
N LEU A 122 -1.27 -2.42 19.77
CA LEU A 122 -2.45 -2.89 19.03
C LEU A 122 -2.77 -4.36 19.29
N VAL A 123 -1.78 -5.16 19.71
CA VAL A 123 -1.93 -6.57 20.07
C VAL A 123 -2.31 -6.71 21.54
N GLU A 124 -1.58 -6.05 22.44
CA GLU A 124 -1.71 -6.17 23.89
C GLU A 124 -2.80 -5.25 24.47
N GLY A 125 -3.27 -4.28 23.69
CA GLY A 125 -4.15 -3.22 24.15
C GLY A 125 -3.34 -2.05 24.73
N TYR A 126 -3.94 -0.87 24.72
CA TYR A 126 -3.29 0.34 25.22
C TYR A 126 -4.29 1.29 25.83
N GLU A 127 -3.82 2.11 26.76
CA GLU A 127 -4.56 3.23 27.33
C GLU A 127 -3.62 4.45 27.38
N TYR A 128 -3.98 5.49 26.64
CA TYR A 128 -3.19 6.70 26.50
C TYR A 128 -4.07 7.92 26.81
N THR A 129 -3.58 8.82 27.66
CA THR A 129 -4.27 10.08 27.94
C THR A 129 -3.52 11.21 27.27
N ASN A 130 -4.17 11.90 26.33
CA ASN A 130 -3.56 13.05 25.67
C ASN A 130 -3.45 14.25 26.63
N LYS A 131 -2.66 15.26 26.25
CA LYS A 131 -2.47 16.52 26.99
C LYS A 131 -3.77 17.27 27.29
N ASP A 132 -4.81 17.07 26.48
CA ASP A 132 -6.15 17.63 26.69
C ASP A 132 -7.02 16.81 27.67
N GLY A 133 -6.47 15.77 28.31
CA GLY A 133 -7.18 14.88 29.24
C GLY A 133 -8.09 13.84 28.56
N LYS A 134 -8.07 13.73 27.22
CA LYS A 134 -8.83 12.73 26.49
C LYS A 134 -8.12 11.37 26.54
N VAL A 135 -8.82 10.36 27.04
CA VAL A 135 -8.34 8.97 27.11
C VAL A 135 -8.65 8.25 25.80
N PHE A 136 -7.62 7.69 25.18
CA PHE A 136 -7.67 6.79 24.04
C PHE A 136 -7.35 5.40 24.54
N LYS A 137 -8.28 4.46 24.35
CA LYS A 137 -8.11 3.08 24.82
C LYS A 137 -8.56 2.11 23.73
N ASP A 138 -7.78 1.04 23.56
CA ASP A 138 -8.21 -0.13 22.82
C ASP A 138 -7.93 -1.39 23.65
N ILE A 139 -8.81 -2.38 23.51
CA ILE A 139 -8.68 -3.66 24.22
C ILE A 139 -7.68 -4.58 23.51
N SER A 140 -7.13 -5.54 24.26
CA SER A 140 -6.20 -6.52 23.72
C SER A 140 -6.86 -7.39 22.65
N VAL A 141 -6.08 -7.89 21.70
CA VAL A 141 -6.57 -8.82 20.67
C VAL A 141 -7.09 -10.10 21.31
N GLU A 142 -6.53 -10.55 22.42
CA GLU A 142 -7.06 -11.71 23.16
C GLU A 142 -8.49 -11.46 23.65
N GLU A 143 -8.78 -10.27 24.18
CA GLU A 143 -10.15 -9.88 24.57
C GLU A 143 -11.06 -9.76 23.33
N LYS A 144 -10.55 -9.19 22.23
CA LYS A 144 -11.29 -9.11 20.95
C LYS A 144 -11.66 -10.51 20.44
N ILE A 145 -10.75 -11.48 20.52
CA ILE A 145 -11.01 -12.89 20.15
C ILE A 145 -12.11 -13.49 21.02
N LYS A 146 -12.07 -13.28 22.35
CA LYS A 146 -13.10 -13.76 23.27
C LYS A 146 -14.48 -13.20 22.90
N LYS A 147 -14.58 -11.87 22.73
CA LYS A 147 -15.83 -11.21 22.31
C LYS A 147 -16.30 -11.65 20.93
N GLY A 148 -15.38 -11.84 19.98
CA GLY A 148 -15.68 -12.37 18.65
C GLY A 148 -16.26 -13.77 18.70
N LYS A 149 -15.71 -14.67 19.54
CA LYS A 149 -16.26 -16.03 19.74
C LYS A 149 -17.66 -15.98 20.35
N THR A 150 -17.90 -15.08 21.31
CA THR A 150 -19.25 -14.82 21.84
C THR A 150 -20.21 -14.35 20.74
N ALA A 151 -19.78 -13.44 19.87
CA ALA A 151 -20.61 -12.96 18.76
C ALA A 151 -20.95 -14.08 17.76
N ILE A 152 -20.00 -14.95 17.41
CA ILE A 152 -20.24 -16.09 16.53
C ILE A 152 -21.20 -17.09 17.18
N GLY A 153 -21.02 -17.38 18.47
CA GLY A 153 -21.94 -18.23 19.25
C GLY A 153 -23.36 -17.64 19.28
N ALA A 154 -23.48 -16.36 19.62
CA ALA A 154 -24.76 -15.65 19.63
C ALA A 154 -25.46 -15.65 18.26
N LEU A 155 -24.71 -15.57 17.15
CA LEU A 155 -25.28 -15.69 15.81
C LEU A 155 -25.83 -17.10 15.53
N ALA A 156 -25.15 -18.15 15.98
CA ALA A 156 -25.62 -19.53 15.85
C ALA A 156 -26.88 -19.76 16.71
N ASP A 157 -26.85 -19.30 17.96
CA ASP A 157 -27.97 -19.42 18.89
C ASP A 157 -29.19 -18.60 18.42
N PHE A 158 -28.96 -17.41 17.86
CA PHE A 158 -29.99 -16.61 17.22
C PHE A 158 -30.69 -17.37 16.08
N ARG A 159 -29.92 -18.01 15.19
CA ARG A 159 -30.48 -18.81 14.09
C ARG A 159 -31.29 -20.00 14.61
N ASN A 160 -30.75 -20.71 15.59
CA ASN A 160 -31.45 -21.84 16.20
C ASN A 160 -32.77 -21.40 16.88
N ALA A 161 -32.77 -20.27 17.59
CA ALA A 161 -33.97 -19.72 18.23
C ALA A 161 -35.02 -19.27 17.20
N GLN A 162 -34.59 -18.66 16.09
CA GLN A 162 -35.49 -18.31 14.98
C GLN A 162 -36.10 -19.56 14.32
N GLU A 163 -35.31 -20.61 14.10
CA GLU A 163 -35.81 -21.88 13.55
C GLU A 163 -36.78 -22.58 14.52
N ALA A 164 -36.58 -22.43 15.84
CA ALA A 164 -37.46 -22.96 16.87
C ALA A 164 -38.72 -22.10 17.12
N GLY A 165 -38.80 -20.90 16.55
CA GLY A 165 -39.91 -19.96 16.78
C GLY A 165 -39.92 -19.31 18.16
N ASP A 166 -38.79 -19.28 18.86
CA ASP A 166 -38.64 -18.60 20.16
C ASP A 166 -38.13 -17.16 19.96
N ASP A 167 -39.08 -16.26 19.71
CA ASP A 167 -38.80 -14.85 19.43
C ASP A 167 -38.12 -14.13 20.62
N ALA A 168 -38.42 -14.53 21.86
CA ALA A 168 -37.84 -13.90 23.05
C ALA A 168 -36.37 -14.29 23.24
N ALA A 169 -36.03 -15.56 23.02
CA ALA A 169 -34.64 -16.00 23.02
C ALA A 169 -33.86 -15.40 21.84
N ALA A 170 -34.48 -15.32 20.66
CA ALA A 170 -33.87 -14.70 19.48
C ALA A 170 -33.54 -13.22 19.72
N GLU A 171 -34.42 -12.44 20.35
CA GLU A 171 -34.13 -11.03 20.65
C GLU A 171 -32.94 -10.87 21.62
N THR A 172 -32.83 -11.76 22.60
CA THR A 172 -31.71 -11.77 23.57
C THR A 172 -30.37 -12.08 22.89
N TYR A 173 -30.33 -13.11 22.02
CA TYR A 173 -29.12 -13.45 21.27
C TYR A 173 -28.75 -12.38 20.25
N ARG A 174 -29.75 -11.71 19.65
CA ARG A 174 -29.51 -10.57 18.76
C ARG A 174 -28.86 -9.41 19.50
N ALA A 175 -29.34 -9.05 20.68
CA ALA A 175 -28.72 -7.98 21.48
C ALA A 175 -27.25 -8.31 21.81
N THR A 176 -26.99 -9.56 22.21
CA THR A 176 -25.62 -10.06 22.49
C THR A 176 -24.73 -10.01 21.25
N LEU A 177 -25.28 -10.36 20.08
CA LEU A 177 -24.59 -10.27 18.80
C LEU A 177 -24.26 -8.82 18.45
N GLU A 178 -25.23 -7.91 18.51
CA GLU A 178 -25.06 -6.49 18.16
C GLU A 178 -24.01 -5.81 19.05
N GLU A 179 -23.97 -6.11 20.35
CA GLU A 179 -22.97 -5.59 21.28
C GLU A 179 -21.54 -6.03 20.90
N ASN A 180 -21.37 -7.28 20.48
CA ASN A 180 -20.06 -7.88 20.21
C ASN A 180 -19.68 -7.87 18.72
N PHE A 181 -20.58 -7.41 17.82
CA PHE A 181 -20.41 -7.50 16.38
C PHE A 181 -19.16 -6.77 15.88
N LYS A 182 -18.74 -5.70 16.56
CA LYS A 182 -17.49 -4.98 16.26
C LYS A 182 -16.26 -5.90 16.22
N TYR A 183 -16.27 -6.98 17.00
CA TYR A 183 -15.16 -7.93 17.11
C TYR A 183 -15.46 -9.27 16.43
N PHE A 184 -16.54 -9.38 15.65
CA PHE A 184 -17.02 -10.63 15.07
C PHE A 184 -15.93 -11.40 14.33
N GLY A 185 -15.16 -10.72 13.47
CA GLY A 185 -14.11 -11.36 12.68
C GLY A 185 -12.95 -11.91 13.50
N TYR A 186 -12.68 -11.35 14.67
CA TYR A 186 -11.63 -11.83 15.57
C TYR A 186 -11.97 -13.21 16.15
N GLY A 187 -13.25 -13.60 16.20
CA GLY A 187 -13.66 -14.90 16.73
C GLY A 187 -13.14 -16.10 15.94
N TYR A 188 -12.76 -15.90 14.68
CA TYR A 188 -12.16 -16.93 13.82
C TYR A 188 -10.64 -17.06 14.02
N LEU A 189 -10.00 -16.16 14.77
CA LEU A 189 -8.57 -16.19 15.04
C LEU A 189 -8.28 -17.00 16.32
N ASN A 190 -7.18 -17.74 16.29
CA ASN A 190 -6.74 -18.56 17.43
C ASN A 190 -5.57 -17.94 18.20
N ASP A 191 -4.78 -17.09 17.54
CA ASP A 191 -3.58 -16.50 18.08
C ASP A 191 -3.64 -14.97 17.91
N PRO A 192 -3.45 -14.17 18.98
CA PRO A 192 -3.29 -12.73 18.88
C PRO A 192 -2.24 -12.28 17.85
N LYS A 193 -1.14 -13.03 17.64
CA LYS A 193 -0.11 -12.65 16.66
C LYS A 193 -0.63 -12.62 15.22
N SER A 194 -1.71 -13.36 14.93
CA SER A 194 -2.26 -13.49 13.57
C SER A 194 -2.83 -12.20 12.99
N VAL A 195 -3.10 -11.17 13.80
CA VAL A 195 -3.57 -9.87 13.30
C VAL A 195 -2.46 -9.01 12.70
N ILE A 196 -1.19 -9.38 12.92
CA ILE A 196 -0.03 -8.61 12.50
C ILE A 196 0.27 -8.96 11.03
N PRO A 197 0.19 -8.01 10.08
CA PRO A 197 0.62 -8.25 8.71
C PRO A 197 2.14 -8.42 8.65
N ASN A 198 2.67 -8.86 7.52
CA ASN A 198 4.12 -8.92 7.33
C ASN A 198 4.72 -7.50 7.36
N VAL A 199 5.30 -7.12 8.51
CA VAL A 199 5.84 -5.78 8.76
C VAL A 199 6.97 -5.45 7.78
N PRO A 200 8.02 -6.26 7.60
CA PRO A 200 9.09 -5.95 6.65
C PRO A 200 8.59 -5.73 5.22
N LEU A 201 7.72 -6.61 4.73
CA LEU A 201 7.21 -6.51 3.36
C LEU A 201 6.38 -5.24 3.15
N THR A 202 5.57 -4.88 4.14
CA THR A 202 4.74 -3.65 4.12
C THR A 202 5.60 -2.40 4.21
N PHE A 203 6.56 -2.37 5.15
CA PHE A 203 7.50 -1.28 5.35
C PHE A 203 8.31 -0.98 4.09
N TYR A 204 9.02 -1.97 3.53
CA TYR A 204 9.86 -1.74 2.36
C TYR A 204 9.05 -1.37 1.12
N SER A 205 7.88 -1.98 0.93
CA SER A 205 7.00 -1.62 -0.19
C SER A 205 6.48 -0.18 -0.09
N PHE A 206 6.12 0.26 1.12
CA PHE A 206 5.69 1.64 1.36
C PHE A 206 6.80 2.64 1.06
N HIS A 207 8.00 2.39 1.58
CA HIS A 207 9.16 3.27 1.37
C HIS A 207 9.59 3.32 -0.11
N ILE A 208 9.63 2.17 -0.80
CA ILE A 208 9.93 2.12 -2.24
C ILE A 208 8.89 2.91 -3.04
N MET A 209 7.60 2.75 -2.73
CA MET A 209 6.52 3.47 -3.40
C MET A 209 6.68 4.99 -3.23
N VAL A 210 6.86 5.46 -1.99
CA VAL A 210 6.98 6.89 -1.68
C VAL A 210 8.25 7.48 -2.31
N ALA A 211 9.40 6.80 -2.16
CA ALA A 211 10.67 7.25 -2.71
C ALA A 211 10.62 7.39 -4.24
N LEU A 212 10.06 6.39 -4.93
CA LEU A 212 9.88 6.45 -6.38
C LEU A 212 8.87 7.52 -6.80
N GLY A 213 7.79 7.72 -6.02
CA GLY A 213 6.83 8.81 -6.26
C GLY A 213 7.49 10.19 -6.30
N PHE A 214 8.29 10.52 -5.29
CA PHE A 214 9.05 11.76 -5.26
C PHE A 214 10.14 11.83 -6.35
N LEU A 215 10.79 10.70 -6.66
CA LEU A 215 11.73 10.62 -7.78
C LEU A 215 11.06 10.98 -9.11
N PHE A 216 9.83 10.51 -9.36
CA PHE A 216 9.12 10.84 -10.60
C PHE A 216 8.77 12.32 -10.69
N ILE A 217 8.35 12.95 -9.58
CA ILE A 217 8.14 14.40 -9.52
C ILE A 217 9.42 15.13 -9.93
N LEU A 218 10.56 14.73 -9.35
CA LEU A 218 11.85 15.32 -9.70
C LEU A 218 12.19 15.12 -11.17
N ILE A 219 11.98 13.93 -11.73
CA ILE A 219 12.19 13.65 -13.16
C ILE A 219 11.31 14.57 -14.03
N PHE A 220 10.05 14.78 -13.69
CA PHE A 220 9.16 15.68 -14.44
C PHE A 220 9.65 17.13 -14.40
N VAL A 221 10.01 17.65 -13.22
CA VAL A 221 10.55 19.00 -13.06
C VAL A 221 11.84 19.17 -13.86
N MET A 222 12.77 18.22 -13.75
CA MET A 222 14.04 18.25 -14.49
C MET A 222 13.84 18.13 -16.00
N SER A 223 12.82 17.37 -16.44
CA SER A 223 12.45 17.26 -17.86
C SER A 223 12.02 18.61 -18.42
N ILE A 224 11.12 19.31 -17.73
CA ILE A 224 10.66 20.65 -18.14
C ILE A 224 11.85 21.62 -18.16
N PHE A 225 12.68 21.61 -17.12
CA PHE A 225 13.84 22.49 -17.00
C PHE A 225 14.87 22.30 -18.14
N PHE A 226 15.26 21.05 -18.44
CA PHE A 226 16.26 20.80 -19.48
C PHE A 226 15.75 21.00 -20.89
N VAL A 227 14.44 20.83 -21.12
CA VAL A 227 13.82 21.21 -22.39
C VAL A 227 13.80 22.73 -22.54
N TYR A 228 13.42 23.48 -21.49
CA TYR A 228 13.44 24.94 -21.52
C TYR A 228 14.85 25.51 -21.79
N LYS A 229 15.90 24.86 -21.28
CA LYS A 229 17.31 25.23 -21.53
C LYS A 229 17.89 24.71 -22.86
N ASP A 230 17.08 24.04 -23.68
CA ASP A 230 17.47 23.33 -24.92
C ASP A 230 18.78 22.52 -24.78
N SER A 231 18.96 21.91 -23.59
CA SER A 231 20.18 21.18 -23.25
C SER A 231 19.95 19.67 -23.11
N LEU A 232 18.71 19.23 -23.29
CA LEU A 232 18.29 17.84 -23.09
C LEU A 232 19.11 16.84 -23.91
N GLU A 233 19.36 17.13 -25.19
CA GLU A 233 20.14 16.23 -26.08
C GLU A 233 21.59 16.05 -25.63
N LYS A 234 22.15 17.05 -24.93
CA LYS A 234 23.54 17.02 -24.45
C LYS A 234 23.68 16.18 -23.18
N ARG A 235 22.59 15.93 -22.45
CA ARG A 235 22.59 15.25 -21.14
C ARG A 235 22.18 13.78 -21.29
N LYS A 236 23.07 12.96 -21.87
CA LYS A 236 22.82 11.52 -22.08
C LYS A 236 22.46 10.76 -20.80
N TRP A 237 23.05 11.14 -19.66
CA TRP A 237 22.73 10.51 -18.37
C TRP A 237 21.25 10.66 -17.99
N PHE A 238 20.65 11.81 -18.29
CA PHE A 238 19.27 12.09 -17.93
C PHE A 238 18.28 11.38 -18.86
N LEU A 239 18.65 11.23 -20.14
CA LEU A 239 17.89 10.38 -21.08
C LEU A 239 17.86 8.91 -20.62
N TRP A 240 18.97 8.41 -20.04
CA TRP A 240 18.99 7.09 -19.41
C TRP A 240 18.11 7.02 -18.16
N VAL A 241 18.10 8.06 -17.31
CA VAL A 241 17.19 8.14 -16.15
C VAL A 241 15.74 8.06 -16.59
N MET A 242 15.34 8.82 -17.61
CA MET A 242 13.98 8.74 -18.18
C MET A 242 13.65 7.33 -18.68
N LEU A 243 14.57 6.69 -19.40
CA LEU A 243 14.34 5.34 -19.92
C LEU A 243 14.21 4.30 -18.78
N LEU A 244 15.10 4.36 -17.79
CA LEU A 244 15.09 3.44 -16.63
C LEU A 244 13.92 3.72 -15.69
N SER A 245 13.29 4.89 -15.76
CA SER A 245 12.10 5.19 -14.97
C SER A 245 10.86 4.38 -15.39
N ILE A 246 10.84 3.82 -16.61
CA ILE A 246 9.74 2.97 -17.08
C ILE A 246 9.52 1.77 -16.15
N PRO A 247 10.47 0.82 -15.97
CA PRO A 247 10.28 -0.31 -15.07
C PRO A 247 10.07 0.14 -13.61
N LEU A 248 10.72 1.22 -13.17
CA LEU A 248 10.53 1.75 -11.82
C LEU A 248 9.09 2.19 -11.57
N ALA A 249 8.39 2.76 -12.56
CA ALA A 249 6.99 3.15 -12.41
C ALA A 249 6.07 1.95 -12.20
N TYR A 250 6.36 0.81 -12.84
CA TYR A 250 5.65 -0.45 -12.58
C TYR A 250 5.95 -0.98 -11.18
N ILE A 251 7.21 -0.93 -10.74
CA ILE A 251 7.61 -1.35 -9.39
C ILE A 251 6.88 -0.51 -8.33
N ALA A 252 6.88 0.82 -8.47
CA ALA A 252 6.15 1.70 -7.55
C ALA A 252 4.64 1.38 -7.50
N SER A 253 4.04 1.07 -8.65
CA SER A 253 2.63 0.68 -8.73
C SER A 253 2.37 -0.65 -8.03
N GLN A 254 3.23 -1.66 -8.20
CA GLN A 254 3.06 -2.96 -7.53
C GLN A 254 3.33 -2.84 -6.02
N ALA A 255 4.33 -2.05 -5.62
CA ALA A 255 4.60 -1.76 -4.22
C ALA A 255 3.39 -1.12 -3.52
N GLY A 256 2.70 -0.19 -4.18
CA GLY A 256 1.46 0.39 -3.65
C GLY A 256 0.34 -0.64 -3.45
N TRP A 257 0.17 -1.58 -4.38
CA TRP A 257 -0.80 -2.68 -4.22
C TRP A 257 -0.40 -3.65 -3.11
N ILE A 258 0.90 -3.97 -2.98
CA ILE A 258 1.42 -4.78 -1.89
C ILE A 258 1.10 -4.14 -0.54
N VAL A 259 1.35 -2.84 -0.40
CA VAL A 259 1.00 -2.09 0.81
C VAL A 259 -0.51 -2.10 1.06
N ALA A 260 -1.31 -1.92 0.00
CA ALA A 260 -2.76 -1.89 0.11
C ALA A 260 -3.34 -3.23 0.60
N GLU A 261 -2.92 -4.34 -0.01
CA GLU A 261 -3.49 -5.67 0.20
C GLU A 261 -2.81 -6.44 1.34
N LEU A 262 -1.48 -6.48 1.37
CA LEU A 262 -0.76 -7.23 2.40
C LEU A 262 -0.74 -6.49 3.74
N GLY A 263 -0.77 -5.15 3.73
CA GLY A 263 -0.88 -4.36 4.95
C GLY A 263 -2.23 -4.52 5.67
N ARG A 264 -3.25 -5.07 4.99
CA ARG A 264 -4.57 -5.32 5.57
C ARG A 264 -4.76 -6.77 6.02
N GLN A 265 -3.81 -7.66 5.75
CA GLN A 265 -3.84 -9.02 6.28
C GLN A 265 -3.94 -8.97 7.81
N PRO A 266 -4.75 -9.85 8.44
CA PRO A 266 -5.42 -11.03 7.87
C PRO A 266 -6.85 -10.74 7.35
N TRP A 267 -7.25 -9.51 7.05
CA TRP A 267 -8.64 -9.16 6.80
C TRP A 267 -9.03 -9.13 5.31
N VAL A 268 -10.13 -9.82 4.94
CA VAL A 268 -10.85 -9.63 3.66
C VAL A 268 -11.88 -8.53 3.77
N ILE A 269 -12.53 -8.41 4.92
CA ILE A 269 -13.30 -7.23 5.35
C ILE A 269 -12.79 -6.88 6.73
N GLN A 270 -12.33 -5.64 6.91
CA GLN A 270 -11.69 -5.19 8.14
C GLN A 270 -12.56 -5.52 9.36
N ASP A 271 -11.98 -6.18 10.37
CA ASP A 271 -12.59 -6.59 11.65
C ASP A 271 -13.79 -7.57 11.57
N VAL A 272 -14.27 -7.90 10.36
CA VAL A 272 -15.49 -8.69 10.15
C VAL A 272 -15.20 -10.05 9.54
N LEU A 273 -14.41 -10.11 8.46
CA LEU A 273 -14.16 -11.35 7.74
C LEU A 273 -12.66 -11.54 7.52
N PRO A 274 -11.98 -12.41 8.29
CA PRO A 274 -10.58 -12.73 8.05
C PRO A 274 -10.40 -13.69 6.88
N THR A 275 -9.21 -13.69 6.29
CA THR A 275 -8.83 -14.51 5.14
C THR A 275 -8.98 -16.00 5.43
N VAL A 276 -8.64 -16.43 6.63
CA VAL A 276 -8.81 -17.84 7.08
C VAL A 276 -10.26 -18.33 7.04
N ALA A 277 -11.23 -17.43 7.23
CA ALA A 277 -12.66 -17.74 7.19
C ALA A 277 -13.27 -17.58 5.78
N ALA A 278 -12.57 -16.90 4.87
CA ALA A 278 -13.05 -16.59 3.53
C ALA A 278 -12.64 -17.63 2.46
N VAL A 279 -11.81 -18.60 2.81
CA VAL A 279 -11.35 -19.62 1.85
C VAL A 279 -12.47 -20.61 1.53
N SER A 280 -12.74 -20.79 0.23
CA SER A 280 -13.66 -21.82 -0.25
C SER A 280 -13.14 -23.23 0.04
N GLN A 281 -14.04 -24.15 0.41
CA GLN A 281 -13.70 -25.56 0.62
C GLN A 281 -13.53 -26.30 -0.72
N ILE A 282 -12.41 -26.07 -1.40
CA ILE A 282 -12.03 -26.71 -2.66
C ILE A 282 -10.70 -27.44 -2.52
N ASP A 283 -10.51 -28.48 -3.33
CA ASP A 283 -9.30 -29.28 -3.27
C ASP A 283 -8.06 -28.48 -3.71
N ALA A 284 -6.98 -28.59 -2.94
CA ALA A 284 -5.74 -27.85 -3.18
C ALA A 284 -5.14 -28.15 -4.57
N SER A 285 -5.32 -29.38 -5.09
CA SER A 285 -4.82 -29.76 -6.41
C SER A 285 -5.51 -28.96 -7.53
N SER A 286 -6.81 -28.71 -7.41
CA SER A 286 -7.58 -27.97 -8.41
C SER A 286 -7.16 -26.50 -8.46
N VAL A 287 -6.90 -25.91 -7.29
CA VAL A 287 -6.34 -24.55 -7.18
C VAL A 287 -4.95 -24.46 -7.81
N GLN A 288 -4.07 -25.42 -7.55
CA GLN A 288 -2.72 -25.42 -8.14
C GLN A 288 -2.75 -25.57 -9.66
N ILE A 289 -3.59 -26.46 -10.20
CA ILE A 289 -3.73 -26.68 -11.65
C ILE A 289 -4.20 -25.39 -12.33
N THR A 290 -5.27 -24.78 -11.81
CA THR A 290 -5.81 -23.53 -12.38
C THR A 290 -4.81 -22.38 -12.25
N PHE A 291 -4.12 -22.27 -11.12
CA PHE A 291 -3.06 -21.28 -10.93
C PHE A 291 -1.97 -21.39 -12.00
N TRP A 292 -1.40 -22.59 -12.20
CA TRP A 292 -0.33 -22.77 -13.18
C TRP A 292 -0.81 -22.59 -14.62
N LEU A 293 -2.04 -23.00 -14.93
CA LEU A 293 -2.66 -22.75 -16.21
C LEU A 293 -2.72 -21.24 -16.51
N PHE A 294 -3.27 -20.44 -15.59
CA PHE A 294 -3.33 -18.99 -15.76
C PHE A 294 -1.94 -18.35 -15.76
N ALA A 295 -1.02 -18.81 -14.92
CA ALA A 295 0.35 -18.31 -14.88
C ALA A 295 1.06 -18.48 -16.23
N VAL A 296 0.94 -19.66 -16.86
CA VAL A 296 1.53 -19.93 -18.19
C VAL A 296 0.87 -19.06 -19.25
N ILE A 297 -0.46 -18.98 -19.28
CA ILE A 297 -1.20 -18.20 -20.27
C ILE A 297 -0.84 -16.71 -20.16
N PHE A 298 -0.92 -16.13 -18.96
CA PHE A 298 -0.64 -14.72 -18.73
C PHE A 298 0.83 -14.37 -18.98
N THR A 299 1.76 -15.28 -18.65
CA THR A 299 3.18 -15.10 -19.00
C THR A 299 3.37 -15.08 -20.52
N GLY A 300 2.72 -15.99 -21.25
CA GLY A 300 2.76 -16.02 -22.71
C GLY A 300 2.20 -14.74 -23.34
N LEU A 301 1.07 -14.25 -22.84
CA LEU A 301 0.46 -13.00 -23.28
C LEU A 301 1.35 -11.79 -22.98
N ALA A 302 1.92 -11.70 -21.78
CA ALA A 302 2.83 -10.61 -21.42
C ALA A 302 4.09 -10.57 -22.31
N ILE A 303 4.68 -11.75 -22.61
CA ILE A 303 5.82 -11.83 -23.55
C ILE A 303 5.41 -11.36 -24.95
N ALA A 304 4.24 -11.79 -25.44
CA ALA A 304 3.75 -11.38 -26.74
C ALA A 304 3.51 -9.86 -26.81
N GLU A 305 2.87 -9.29 -25.78
CA GLU A 305 2.61 -7.86 -25.66
C GLU A 305 3.92 -7.05 -25.66
N ILE A 306 4.88 -7.40 -24.79
CA ILE A 306 6.17 -6.69 -24.73
C ILE A 306 6.91 -6.77 -26.08
N LYS A 307 6.89 -7.92 -26.75
CA LYS A 307 7.50 -8.08 -28.08
C LYS A 307 6.83 -7.17 -29.12
N ILE A 308 5.50 -7.12 -29.15
CA ILE A 308 4.75 -6.28 -30.07
C ILE A 308 5.03 -4.80 -29.77
N LEU A 309 4.97 -4.40 -28.50
CA LEU A 309 5.23 -3.04 -28.05
C LEU A 309 6.64 -2.57 -28.47
N LEU A 310 7.68 -3.35 -28.17
CA LEU A 310 9.06 -3.03 -28.55
C LEU A 310 9.25 -2.98 -30.07
N ARG A 311 8.57 -3.86 -30.82
CA ARG A 311 8.60 -3.83 -32.28
C ARG A 311 7.97 -2.54 -32.81
N GLN A 312 6.83 -2.11 -32.29
CA GLN A 312 6.16 -0.89 -32.71
C GLN A 312 6.96 0.36 -32.34
N ILE A 313 7.53 0.42 -31.14
CA ILE A 313 8.43 1.51 -30.72
C ILE A 313 9.63 1.61 -31.68
N LYS A 314 10.19 0.48 -32.11
CA LYS A 314 11.33 0.45 -33.04
C LYS A 314 10.94 0.95 -34.43
N ILE A 315 9.73 0.66 -34.91
CA ILE A 315 9.21 1.19 -36.17
C ILE A 315 9.12 2.72 -36.06
N GLY A 316 8.53 3.22 -34.96
CA GLY A 316 8.35 4.65 -34.72
C GLY A 316 7.17 5.23 -35.51
N PRO A 317 6.84 6.51 -35.30
CA PRO A 317 5.82 7.20 -36.06
C PRO A 317 6.22 7.27 -37.54
N LYS A 318 5.24 7.14 -38.45
CA LYS A 318 5.44 7.50 -39.85
C LYS A 318 5.62 9.01 -39.90
N ASP A 319 6.66 9.49 -40.57
CA ASP A 319 6.94 10.92 -40.66
C ASP A 319 5.71 11.65 -41.24
N LEU A 320 5.22 12.63 -40.48
CA LEU A 320 4.07 13.48 -40.86
C LEU A 320 4.52 14.74 -41.64
N GLU A 321 5.74 14.75 -42.17
CA GLU A 321 6.23 15.72 -43.15
C GLU A 321 6.37 14.99 -44.50
N GLY A 322 5.36 15.08 -45.38
CA GLY A 322 5.42 15.87 -46.64
C GLY A 322 5.86 14.99 -47.82
N GLY A 323 5.16 14.85 -48.94
CA GLY A 323 4.50 15.93 -49.66
C GLY A 323 5.56 16.76 -50.41
N LYS A 324 6.09 16.18 -51.50
CA LYS A 324 7.21 16.60 -52.37
C LYS A 324 8.62 16.32 -51.85
#